data_AF-A0A954I8Y7-F1
#
_entry.id   AF-A0A954I8Y7-F1
#
_cell.length_a   1.000
_cell.length_b   1.000
_cell.length_c   1.000
_cell.angle_alpha   90.00
_cell.angle_beta   90.00
_cell.angle_gamma   90.00
#
_symmetry.space_group_name_H-M   'P 1'
#
loop_
_entity.id
_entity.type
_entity.pdbx_description
1 polymer ?
#
loop_
_entity_poly.entity_id
_entity_poly.type
_entity_poly.pdbx_seq_one_letter_code
_entity_poly.pdbx_strand_id
1 'polypeptide(L)' 'MPRTSRIRQSLEMLTIDDVARKLKIDPSEVSILIVTERLRCFRLGQNGERIRIIQRDLERFCTDSRPNPL' A
#
# COMPACT_ATOMS: atom_id res chain seq x y z
N MET A 1 16.83 -29.24 10.71
CA MET A 1 16.41 -27.88 11.10
C MET A 1 17.31 -26.86 10.41
N PRO A 2 16.73 -25.83 9.76
CA PRO A 2 17.29 -24.49 9.93
C PRO A 2 16.22 -23.42 10.17
N ARG A 3 16.41 -22.74 11.30
CA ARG A 3 16.24 -21.29 11.55
C ARG A 3 14.98 -20.63 10.95
N THR A 4 13.95 -20.61 11.79
CA THR A 4 12.90 -19.58 11.82
C THR A 4 13.52 -18.18 11.79
N SER A 5 13.59 -17.59 10.61
CA SER A 5 13.85 -16.17 10.44
C SER A 5 12.85 -15.59 9.44
N ARG A 6 11.55 -15.82 9.69
CA ARG A 6 10.52 -14.97 9.08
C ARG A 6 10.35 -13.76 9.98
N ILE A 7 11.32 -12.87 9.82
CA ILE A 7 11.22 -11.41 9.76
C ILE A 7 9.97 -10.90 10.49
N ARG A 8 10.18 -10.19 11.60
CA ARG A 8 9.25 -9.19 12.11
C ARG A 8 9.00 -8.19 10.98
N GLN A 9 8.09 -8.51 10.06
CA GLN A 9 7.61 -7.56 9.06
C GLN A 9 6.74 -6.60 9.85
N SER A 10 7.35 -5.55 10.37
CA SER A 10 6.63 -4.43 10.93
C SER A 10 5.56 -4.02 9.92
N LEU A 11 4.30 -3.98 10.37
CA LEU A 11 3.19 -3.48 9.58
C LEU A 11 3.42 -1.97 9.37
N GLU A 12 4.23 -1.63 8.39
CA GLU A 12 4.49 -0.23 8.04
C GLU A 12 3.24 0.34 7.37
N MET A 13 2.69 1.38 8.02
CA MET A 13 1.48 2.08 7.59
C MET A 13 1.86 3.40 6.90
N LEU A 14 1.68 3.42 5.60
CA LEU A 14 1.99 4.55 4.73
C LEU A 14 0.82 5.51 4.64
N THR A 15 1.09 6.81 4.49
CA THR A 15 0.08 7.79 4.09
C THR A 15 -0.10 7.79 2.57
N ILE A 16 -1.15 8.46 2.08
CA ILE A 16 -1.34 8.70 0.64
C ILE A 16 -0.09 9.34 0.02
N ASP A 17 0.51 10.30 0.72
CA ASP A 17 1.69 11.05 0.27
C ASP A 17 2.94 10.16 0.19
N ASP A 18 3.12 9.23 1.13
CA ASP A 18 4.20 8.23 1.07
C ASP A 18 4.05 7.28 -0.12
N VAL A 19 2.81 6.85 -0.38
CA VAL A 19 2.49 5.99 -1.52
C VAL A 19 2.69 6.72 -2.84
N ALA A 20 2.25 7.97 -2.92
CA ALA A 20 2.46 8.84 -4.08
C ALA A 20 3.94 8.96 -4.43
N ARG A 21 4.79 9.23 -3.43
CA ARG A 21 6.26 9.24 -3.59
C ARG A 21 6.82 7.91 -4.07
N LYS A 22 6.37 6.78 -3.51
CA LYS A 22 6.85 5.44 -3.89
C LYS A 22 6.45 5.06 -5.32
N LEU A 23 5.23 5.38 -5.71
CA LEU A 23 4.69 5.11 -7.04
C LEU A 23 5.09 6.16 -8.09
N LYS A 24 5.63 7.31 -7.64
CA LYS A 24 5.94 8.48 -8.48
C LYS A 24 4.71 9.00 -9.25
N ILE A 25 3.58 9.08 -8.55
CA ILE A 25 2.31 9.60 -9.08
C ILE A 25 1.76 10.68 -8.16
N ASP A 26 0.74 11.41 -8.60
CA ASP A 26 0.09 12.42 -7.77
C ASP A 26 -0.71 11.79 -6.62
N PRO A 27 -0.77 12.43 -5.43
CA PRO A 27 -1.61 11.97 -4.31
C PRO A 27 -3.10 11.83 -4.68
N SER A 28 -3.56 12.65 -5.62
CA SER A 28 -4.92 12.55 -6.18
C SER A 28 -5.13 11.24 -6.92
N GLU A 29 -4.14 10.74 -7.66
CA GLU A 29 -4.22 9.45 -8.34
C GLU A 29 -4.23 8.29 -7.34
N VAL A 30 -3.43 8.37 -6.27
CA VAL A 30 -3.51 7.40 -5.17
C VAL A 30 -4.90 7.38 -4.55
N SER A 31 -5.54 8.54 -4.38
CA SER A 31 -6.91 8.63 -3.86
C SER A 31 -7.92 7.97 -4.81
N ILE A 32 -7.75 8.14 -6.12
CA ILE A 32 -8.56 7.44 -7.13
C ILE A 32 -8.35 5.92 -7.04
N LEU A 33 -7.12 5.43 -6.89
CA LEU A 33 -6.83 4.00 -6.72
C LEU A 33 -7.52 3.41 -5.49
N ILE A 34 -7.67 4.20 -4.43
CA ILE A 34 -8.38 3.80 -3.21
C ILE A 34 -9.89 3.80 -3.44
N VAL A 35 -10.45 4.84 -4.06
CA VAL A 35 -11.89 4.94 -4.34
C VAL A 35 -12.35 3.87 -5.31
N THR A 36 -11.50 3.50 -6.27
CA THR A 36 -11.76 2.42 -7.25
C THR A 36 -11.47 1.03 -6.68
N GLU A 37 -11.21 0.90 -5.37
CA GLU A 37 -10.90 -0.35 -4.66
C GLU A 37 -9.68 -1.12 -5.19
N ARG A 38 -8.86 -0.49 -6.05
CA ARG A 38 -7.62 -1.07 -6.58
C ARG A 38 -6.50 -1.12 -5.54
N LEU A 39 -6.52 -0.20 -4.58
CA LEU A 39 -5.56 -0.16 -3.49
C LEU A 39 -6.29 -0.22 -2.13
N ARG A 40 -5.97 -1.25 -1.34
CA ARG A 40 -6.54 -1.39 0.01
C ARG A 40 -6.00 -0.32 0.94
N CYS A 41 -6.90 0.24 1.75
CA CYS A 41 -6.54 1.21 2.77
C CYS A 41 -7.36 1.02 4.05
N PHE A 42 -6.88 1.61 5.13
CA PHE A 42 -7.52 1.71 6.42
C PHE A 42 -7.85 3.17 6.66
N ARG A 43 -9.14 3.45 6.88
CA ARG A 43 -9.60 4.77 7.31
C ARG A 43 -9.56 4.79 8.84
N LEU A 44 -8.80 5.73 9.39
CA LEU A 44 -8.61 5.95 10.82
C LEU A 44 -9.14 7.34 11.19
N GLY A 45 -9.55 7.51 12.45
CA GLY A 45 -10.17 8.73 12.97
C GLY A 45 -11.70 8.65 12.99
N GLN A 46 -12.34 9.58 13.69
CA GLN A 46 -13.80 9.52 13.97
C GLN A 46 -14.63 9.57 12.69
N ASN A 47 -14.11 10.19 11.61
CA ASN A 47 -14.76 10.30 10.30
C ASN A 47 -13.89 9.76 9.15
N GLY A 48 -12.90 8.91 9.44
CA GLY A 48 -11.98 8.40 8.41
C GLY A 48 -11.04 9.45 7.81
N GLU A 49 -10.75 10.51 8.58
CA GLU A 49 -9.91 11.64 8.17
C GLU A 49 -8.45 11.24 7.84
N ARG A 50 -7.99 10.11 8.36
CA ARG A 50 -6.64 9.59 8.14
C ARG A 50 -6.71 8.31 7.33
N ILE A 51 -6.19 8.36 6.12
CA ILE A 51 -6.04 7.17 5.29
C ILE A 51 -4.64 6.59 5.50
N ARG A 52 -4.59 5.30 5.84
CA ARG A 52 -3.36 4.52 5.96
C ARG A 52 -3.37 3.34 5.02
N ILE A 53 -2.26 3.07 4.38
CA ILE A 53 -2.09 1.97 3.43
C ILE A 53 -1.01 1.06 4.00
N ILE A 54 -1.29 -0.24 4.09
CA ILE A 54 -0.27 -1.18 4.52
C ILE A 54 0.75 -1.32 3.39
N GLN A 55 2.04 -1.15 3.69
CA GLN A 55 3.10 -1.28 2.70
C GLN A 55 3.01 -2.59 1.91
N ARG A 56 2.71 -3.69 2.58
CA ARG A 56 2.54 -5.01 1.94
C ARG A 56 1.43 -5.05 0.89
N ASP A 57 0.33 -4.32 1.11
CA ASP A 57 -0.76 -4.24 0.13
C ASP A 57 -0.32 -3.38 -1.08
N LEU A 58 0.46 -2.33 -0.85
CA LEU A 58 1.10 -1.57 -1.92
C LEU A 58 2.08 -2.42 -2.73
N GLU A 59 2.93 -3.21 -2.07
CA GLU A 59 3.88 -4.12 -2.74
C GLU A 59 3.15 -5.16 -3.60
N ARG A 60 2.03 -5.71 -3.10
CA ARG A 60 1.18 -6.60 -3.87
C ARG A 60 0.59 -5.92 -5.10
N PHE A 61 0.03 -4.72 -4.93
CA PHE A 61 -0.47 -3.92 -6.04
C PHE A 61 0.60 -3.68 -7.12
N CYS A 62 1.83 -3.35 -6.71
CA CYS A 62 2.96 -3.17 -7.64
C CYS A 62 3.38 -4.46 -8.34
N THR A 63 3.23 -5.61 -7.67
CA THR A 63 3.61 -6.91 -8.21
C THR A 63 2.56 -7.43 -9.20
N ASP A 64 1.27 -7.30 -8.88
CA ASP A 64 0.16 -7.65 -9.78
C ASP A 64 0.12 -6.74 -11.03
N SER A 65 0.53 -5.48 -10.90
CA SER A 65 0.58 -4.56 -12.04
C SER A 65 1.78 -4.78 -12.96
N ARG A 66 2.74 -5.63 -12.61
CA ARG A 66 3.81 -6.02 -13.55
C ARG A 66 3.24 -7.08 -14.49
N PRO A 67 3.20 -6.84 -15.82
CA PRO A 67 2.90 -7.91 -16.74
C PRO A 67 3.97 -8.98 -16.54
N ASN A 68 3.53 -10.18 -16.17
CA ASN A 68 4.38 -11.35 -16.14
C ASN A 68 5.02 -11.46 -17.53
N PRO A 69 6.36 -11.38 -17.69
CA PRO A 69 6.97 -11.66 -18.96
C PRO A 69 6.78 -13.16 -19.21
N LEU A 70 5.83 -13.50 -20.09
CA LEU A 70 5.73 -14.83 -20.71
C LEU A 70 6.95 -15.07 -21.60
#